data_AF-A0AAN4WLX9-F1
#
_entry.id   AF-A0AAN4WLX9-F1
#
_cell.length_a   1.000
_cell.length_b   1.000
_cell.length_c   1.000
_cell.angle_alpha   90.00
_cell.angle_beta   90.00
_cell.angle_gamma   90.00
#
_symmetry.space_group_name_H-M   'P 1'
#
loop_
_entity.id
_entity.type
_entity.pdbx_description
1 polymer ?
#
loop_
_entity_poly.entity_id
_entity_poly.type
_entity_poly.pdbx_seq_one_letter_code
_entity_poly.pdbx_strand_id
1 'polypeptide(L)'
;MTQVLMQCAAIHVPTGELAASRQGYSHDSEIKTSNTDWMAHLPDGRRLSELSLPGTHDTMSFYGGDITQTQSMPLANQLKSGIRVLDIRCNHTKDELPIYHGIQFQYAYFSDVLATVIDFLKTHPSETVFMRIKQEGDGGGNTETFEDTFKNRYYQPNQAAFWQPPADGTGGNPVLKDLRGKIVVLQNFTATHQYGIAYPGAFSIQDEWKLGTNWDLYDKWEKVKAHARAAIAGSRDQAYINYLSAASGSFPYFVASGASSPQTDAPLLMTGRTTPGWKNSWPDFPRVNCFIGICSIAFDGTNQLLYPRMGPGGELHGRVGMVMADFPGPGLISAVIATNG
;
A
#
# COMPACT_ATOMS: atom_id res chain seq x y z
N MET A 1 -19.03 -43.55 40.63
CA MET A 1 -19.69 -43.09 39.39
C MET A 1 -20.56 -41.90 39.73
N THR A 2 -20.09 -40.69 39.46
CA THR A 2 -20.97 -39.51 39.40
C THR A 2 -20.37 -38.59 38.34
N GLN A 3 -21.07 -38.48 37.21
CA GLN A 3 -20.64 -37.75 36.02
C GLN A 3 -20.63 -36.25 36.26
N VAL A 4 -19.55 -35.60 35.85
CA VAL A 4 -19.43 -34.15 35.67
C VAL A 4 -20.10 -33.81 34.34
N LEU A 5 -21.21 -33.09 34.38
CA LEU A 5 -21.85 -32.49 33.20
C LEU A 5 -21.30 -31.07 33.02
N MET A 6 -20.31 -30.97 32.14
CA MET A 6 -19.78 -29.70 31.65
C MET A 6 -20.76 -29.18 30.59
N GLN A 7 -21.59 -28.21 30.97
CA GLN A 7 -22.55 -27.58 30.07
C GLN A 7 -21.81 -26.45 29.33
N CYS A 8 -21.28 -26.75 28.14
CA CYS A 8 -20.82 -25.73 27.21
C CYS A 8 -22.03 -24.92 26.76
N ALA A 9 -22.15 -23.69 27.28
CA ALA A 9 -23.05 -22.70 26.72
C ALA A 9 -22.58 -22.41 25.28
N ALA A 10 -23.37 -22.84 24.29
CA ALA A 10 -23.20 -22.41 22.92
C ALA A 10 -23.46 -20.91 22.87
N ILE A 11 -22.38 -20.12 22.72
CA ILE A 11 -22.49 -18.69 22.43
C ILE A 11 -23.16 -18.60 21.06
N HIS A 12 -24.43 -18.20 21.07
CA HIS A 12 -25.16 -17.81 19.88
C HIS A 12 -24.52 -16.51 19.39
N VAL A 13 -23.59 -16.61 18.45
CA VAL A 13 -23.05 -15.45 17.75
C VAL A 13 -24.16 -14.90 16.86
N PRO A 14 -24.64 -13.66 17.07
CA PRO A 14 -25.65 -13.08 16.22
C PRO A 14 -25.10 -12.98 14.80
N THR A 15 -25.95 -13.24 13.81
CA THR A 15 -25.69 -13.14 12.36
C THR A 15 -25.37 -11.72 11.86
N GLY A 16 -24.95 -10.81 12.75
CA GLY A 16 -24.52 -9.43 12.48
C GLY A 16 -23.00 -9.20 12.55
N GLU A 17 -22.19 -10.21 12.89
CA GLU A 17 -20.72 -10.06 13.05
C GLU A 17 -19.91 -10.04 11.73
N LEU A 18 -20.53 -10.30 10.58
CA LEU A 18 -19.89 -10.11 9.26
C LEU A 18 -19.82 -8.64 8.83
N ALA A 19 -20.40 -7.73 9.62
CA ALA A 19 -20.07 -6.31 9.64
C ALA A 19 -18.93 -6.01 10.63
N ALA A 20 -18.01 -6.96 10.85
CA ALA A 20 -16.65 -6.63 11.25
C ALA A 20 -16.19 -5.54 10.29
N SER A 21 -16.06 -4.32 10.81
CA SER A 21 -15.83 -3.10 10.05
C SER A 21 -14.81 -3.39 8.97
N ARG A 22 -15.20 -3.23 7.70
CA ARG A 22 -14.41 -3.53 6.50
C ARG A 22 -13.24 -2.53 6.38
N GLN A 23 -12.33 -2.59 7.35
CA GLN A 23 -11.30 -1.59 7.63
C GLN A 23 -10.07 -1.73 6.73
N GLY A 24 -10.07 -2.66 5.77
CA GLY A 24 -9.03 -2.73 4.75
C GLY A 24 -9.06 -1.54 3.79
N TYR A 25 -10.21 -0.88 3.64
CA TYR A 25 -10.47 0.17 2.68
C TYR A 25 -11.02 1.43 3.35
N SER A 26 -10.66 2.61 2.85
CA SER A 26 -11.28 3.89 3.23
C SER A 26 -11.17 4.88 2.09
N HIS A 27 -12.31 5.41 1.64
CA HIS A 27 -12.38 6.52 0.69
C HIS A 27 -12.54 7.88 1.40
N ASP A 28 -12.53 7.91 2.72
CA ASP A 28 -12.60 9.15 3.48
C ASP A 28 -11.28 9.93 3.42
N SER A 29 -11.35 11.27 3.39
CA SER A 29 -10.18 12.15 3.47
C SER A 29 -9.57 12.26 4.87
N GLU A 30 -10.37 11.97 5.89
CA GLU A 30 -10.02 12.14 7.30
C GLU A 30 -9.16 10.98 7.83
N ILE A 31 -8.29 11.31 8.78
CA ILE A 31 -7.50 10.32 9.50
C ILE A 31 -8.43 9.43 10.32
N LYS A 32 -8.32 8.10 10.13
CA LYS A 32 -9.10 7.09 10.88
C LYS A 32 -8.25 6.27 11.86
N THR A 33 -6.93 6.42 11.83
CA THR A 33 -5.98 5.77 12.74
C THR A 33 -4.76 6.67 12.92
N SER A 34 -4.06 6.58 14.04
CA SER A 34 -2.86 7.39 14.30
C SER A 34 -1.68 6.49 14.64
N ASN A 35 -0.69 6.49 13.75
CA ASN A 35 0.57 5.76 13.89
C ASN A 35 1.71 6.68 13.46
N THR A 36 1.84 7.83 14.12
CA THR A 36 2.82 8.87 13.72
C THR A 36 4.26 8.45 14.00
N ASP A 37 4.51 7.63 15.03
CA ASP A 37 5.85 7.31 15.53
C ASP A 37 6.07 5.79 15.66
N TRP A 38 5.39 4.98 14.84
CA TRP A 38 5.38 3.53 15.02
C TRP A 38 6.75 2.88 14.81
N MET A 39 7.63 3.48 14.00
CA MET A 39 8.99 2.97 13.81
C MET A 39 9.90 3.24 15.01
N ALA A 40 9.52 4.13 15.95
CA ALA A 40 10.27 4.38 17.19
C ALA A 40 10.44 3.13 18.06
N HIS A 41 9.51 2.18 17.95
CA HIS A 41 9.52 0.93 18.71
C HIS A 41 10.37 -0.17 18.06
N LEU A 42 10.84 0.03 16.82
CA LEU A 42 11.62 -0.96 16.10
C LEU A 42 13.11 -0.85 16.46
N PRO A 43 13.83 -1.99 16.55
CA PRO A 43 15.27 -1.97 16.76
C PRO A 43 16.03 -1.28 15.62
N ASP A 44 17.01 -0.47 15.98
CA ASP A 44 17.90 0.27 15.08
C ASP A 44 18.63 -0.61 14.05
N GLY A 45 18.96 -1.84 14.43
CA GLY A 45 19.65 -2.80 13.56
C GLY A 45 18.75 -3.51 12.53
N ARG A 46 17.44 -3.26 12.54
CA ARG A 46 16.52 -3.89 11.59
C ARG A 46 16.78 -3.38 10.18
N ARG A 47 16.93 -4.28 9.22
CA ARG A 47 17.20 -3.93 7.81
C ARG A 47 15.92 -3.60 7.06
N LEU A 48 16.04 -2.84 5.97
CA LEU A 48 14.93 -2.57 5.05
C LEU A 48 14.19 -3.85 4.66
N SER A 49 14.94 -4.88 4.26
CA SER A 49 14.39 -6.17 3.85
C SER A 49 13.62 -6.89 4.95
N GLU A 50 13.71 -6.46 6.21
CA GLU A 50 13.07 -7.09 7.36
C GLU A 50 11.81 -6.33 7.82
N LEU A 51 11.50 -5.18 7.20
CA LEU A 51 10.35 -4.35 7.52
C LEU A 51 9.12 -4.75 6.70
N SER A 52 7.96 -4.70 7.35
CA SER A 52 6.67 -4.59 6.67
C SER A 52 6.25 -3.13 6.67
N LEU A 53 6.03 -2.54 5.50
CA LEU A 53 5.81 -1.10 5.36
C LEU A 53 4.49 -0.83 4.63
N PRO A 54 3.52 -0.12 5.24
CA PRO A 54 2.31 0.28 4.53
C PRO A 54 2.65 1.41 3.55
N GLY A 55 2.16 1.28 2.33
CA GLY A 55 2.45 2.18 1.22
C GLY A 55 1.21 2.49 0.38
N THR A 56 1.30 3.57 -0.39
CA THR A 56 0.22 4.05 -1.26
C THR A 56 0.66 4.09 -2.71
N HIS A 57 -0.06 3.36 -3.56
CA HIS A 57 0.13 3.42 -5.00
C HIS A 57 -0.43 4.74 -5.55
N ASP A 58 0.31 5.37 -6.49
CA ASP A 58 -0.03 6.69 -7.04
C ASP A 58 -0.46 7.67 -5.93
N THR A 59 0.44 7.91 -4.96
CA THR A 59 0.16 8.49 -3.64
C THR A 59 -0.62 9.81 -3.67
N MET A 60 -0.44 10.59 -4.73
CA MET A 60 -1.07 11.91 -4.91
C MET A 60 -2.22 11.89 -5.93
N SER A 61 -2.67 10.72 -6.39
CA SER A 61 -3.72 10.63 -7.40
C SER A 61 -5.11 10.77 -6.80
N PHE A 62 -5.51 12.03 -6.62
CA PHE A 62 -6.80 12.45 -6.06
C PHE A 62 -7.84 12.81 -7.13
N TYR A 63 -7.40 13.04 -8.38
CA TYR A 63 -8.22 13.62 -9.45
C TYR A 63 -8.20 12.77 -10.73
N GLY A 64 -9.18 13.01 -11.61
CA GLY A 64 -9.38 12.26 -12.86
C GLY A 64 -10.56 11.28 -12.84
N GLY A 65 -11.34 11.27 -11.77
CA GLY A 65 -12.49 10.39 -11.58
C GLY A 65 -12.09 8.96 -11.21
N ASP A 66 -13.08 8.08 -11.08
CA ASP A 66 -12.92 6.74 -10.50
C ASP A 66 -11.91 5.83 -11.21
N ILE A 67 -11.56 6.11 -12.48
CA ILE A 67 -10.55 5.35 -13.23
C ILE A 67 -9.13 5.71 -12.79
N THR A 68 -8.91 6.98 -12.43
CA THR A 68 -7.58 7.54 -12.16
C THR A 68 -7.35 7.74 -10.66
N GLN A 69 -8.39 8.00 -9.89
CA GLN A 69 -8.27 8.23 -8.46
C GLN A 69 -7.87 6.94 -7.74
N THR A 70 -6.77 7.00 -6.97
CA THR A 70 -6.26 5.87 -6.16
C THR A 70 -6.21 6.20 -4.68
N GLN A 71 -6.26 7.49 -4.34
CA GLN A 71 -6.23 7.99 -2.97
C GLN A 71 -7.30 9.07 -2.78
N SER A 72 -7.77 9.21 -1.55
CA SER A 72 -8.64 10.30 -1.11
C SER A 72 -8.14 10.98 0.16
N MET A 73 -7.25 10.31 0.89
CA MET A 73 -6.58 10.84 2.08
C MET A 73 -5.42 11.75 1.67
N PRO A 74 -5.37 13.02 2.11
CA PRO A 74 -4.23 13.91 1.84
C PRO A 74 -2.91 13.34 2.38
N LEU A 75 -1.79 13.66 1.74
CA LEU A 75 -0.47 13.10 2.08
C LEU A 75 -0.11 13.24 3.58
N ALA A 76 -0.36 14.39 4.19
CA ALA A 76 -0.11 14.59 5.63
C ALA A 76 -0.93 13.61 6.49
N ASN A 77 -2.16 13.29 6.09
CA ASN A 77 -3.02 12.34 6.77
C ASN A 77 -2.58 10.90 6.53
N GLN A 78 -2.08 10.57 5.33
CA GLN A 78 -1.48 9.27 5.02
C GLN A 78 -0.28 8.99 5.95
N LEU A 79 0.62 9.96 6.08
CA LEU A 79 1.79 9.88 6.96
C LEU A 79 1.38 9.71 8.43
N LYS A 80 0.43 10.52 8.92
CA LYS A 80 -0.10 10.39 10.30
C LYS A 80 -0.81 9.07 10.56
N SER A 81 -1.43 8.48 9.54
CA SER A 81 -2.08 7.17 9.64
C SER A 81 -1.08 6.02 9.73
N GLY A 82 0.15 6.22 9.25
CA GLY A 82 1.25 5.25 9.34
C GLY A 82 1.90 4.89 8.02
N ILE A 83 1.46 5.46 6.89
CA ILE A 83 2.07 5.23 5.56
C ILE A 83 3.54 5.67 5.57
N ARG A 84 4.43 4.82 5.06
CA ARG A 84 5.89 5.08 4.98
C ARG A 84 6.50 4.75 3.63
N VAL A 85 5.70 4.30 2.64
CA VAL A 85 6.14 4.11 1.25
C VAL A 85 5.23 4.89 0.32
N LEU A 86 5.80 5.83 -0.41
CA LEU A 86 5.08 6.73 -1.32
C LEU A 86 5.48 6.43 -2.76
N ASP A 87 4.50 6.25 -3.63
CA ASP A 87 4.68 6.20 -5.08
C ASP A 87 4.41 7.57 -5.70
N ILE A 88 5.47 8.30 -6.04
CA ILE A 88 5.43 9.67 -6.55
C ILE A 88 5.84 9.68 -8.02
N ARG A 89 4.91 10.13 -8.86
CA ARG A 89 5.02 10.09 -10.32
C ARG A 89 5.04 11.50 -10.89
N CYS A 90 6.20 11.90 -11.39
CA CYS A 90 6.48 13.25 -11.83
C CYS A 90 6.47 13.31 -13.36
N ASN A 91 5.71 14.23 -13.94
CA ASN A 91 5.89 14.61 -15.33
C ASN A 91 6.97 15.70 -15.43
N HIS A 92 7.93 15.58 -16.32
CA HIS A 92 8.98 16.58 -16.50
C HIS A 92 8.52 17.69 -17.45
N THR A 93 8.25 18.88 -16.94
CA THR A 93 7.76 19.99 -17.76
C THR A 93 8.39 21.29 -17.32
N LYS A 94 8.99 22.03 -18.27
CA LYS A 94 9.63 23.34 -18.04
C LYS A 94 10.59 23.35 -16.84
N ASP A 95 11.39 22.29 -16.70
CA ASP A 95 12.34 22.10 -15.60
C ASP A 95 11.65 22.10 -14.21
N GLU A 96 10.39 21.66 -14.16
CA GLU A 96 9.62 21.40 -12.95
C GLU A 96 9.10 19.97 -12.94
N LEU A 97 8.66 19.50 -11.77
CA LEU A 97 8.17 18.14 -11.54
C LEU A 97 6.71 18.15 -11.02
N PRO A 98 5.72 18.58 -11.84
CA PRO A 98 4.32 18.39 -11.52
C PRO A 98 3.95 16.90 -11.37
N ILE A 99 3.01 16.61 -10.48
CA ILE A 99 2.58 15.25 -10.17
C ILE A 99 1.44 14.81 -11.10
N TYR A 100 1.58 13.62 -11.68
CA TYR A 100 0.67 13.08 -12.68
C TYR A 100 0.33 11.62 -12.41
N HIS A 101 -0.83 11.20 -12.91
CA HIS A 101 -1.17 9.80 -13.13
C HIS A 101 -1.56 9.64 -14.61
N GLY A 102 -0.68 9.02 -15.40
CA GLY A 102 -0.80 9.02 -16.85
C GLY A 102 -0.83 10.45 -17.41
N ILE A 103 -1.93 10.82 -18.06
CA ILE A 103 -2.14 12.16 -18.64
C ILE A 103 -2.77 13.16 -17.66
N GLN A 104 -3.19 12.71 -16.48
CA GLN A 104 -3.97 13.53 -15.56
C GLN A 104 -3.05 14.24 -14.56
N PHE A 105 -3.03 15.57 -14.62
CA PHE A 105 -2.42 16.42 -13.61
C PHE A 105 -3.16 16.30 -12.28
N GLN A 106 -2.42 16.18 -11.18
CA GLN A 106 -2.96 15.99 -9.83
C GLN A 106 -2.97 17.27 -8.99
N TYR A 107 -2.83 18.44 -9.62
CA TYR A 107 -2.85 19.75 -8.95
C TYR A 107 -1.83 19.89 -7.82
N ALA A 108 -0.68 19.21 -7.96
CA ALA A 108 0.41 19.23 -7.00
C ALA A 108 1.76 19.12 -7.74
N TYR A 109 2.82 19.60 -7.08
CA TYR A 109 4.20 19.51 -7.54
C TYR A 109 5.04 18.69 -6.57
N PHE A 110 6.19 18.20 -7.04
CA PHE A 110 7.14 17.48 -6.18
C PHE A 110 7.59 18.32 -4.97
N SER A 111 7.64 19.66 -5.09
CA SER A 111 7.90 20.57 -3.96
C SER A 111 6.89 20.43 -2.83
N ASP A 112 5.60 20.26 -3.14
CA ASP A 112 4.53 20.14 -2.15
C ASP A 112 4.66 18.82 -1.38
N VAL A 113 4.95 17.74 -2.10
CA VAL A 113 5.23 16.42 -1.55
C VAL A 113 6.46 16.48 -0.63
N LEU A 114 7.56 17.07 -1.13
CA LEU A 114 8.81 17.15 -0.40
C LEU A 114 8.68 17.97 0.89
N ALA A 115 8.03 19.13 0.82
CA ALA A 115 7.77 19.96 2.00
C ALA A 115 6.96 19.20 3.07
N THR A 116 5.88 18.53 2.65
CA THR A 116 5.03 17.74 3.56
C THR A 116 5.81 16.62 4.27
N VAL A 117 6.64 15.89 3.53
CA VAL A 117 7.43 14.77 4.08
C VAL A 117 8.55 15.27 4.99
N ILE A 118 9.24 16.35 4.62
CA ILE A 118 10.28 16.96 5.45
C ILE A 118 9.69 17.43 6.79
N ASP A 119 8.54 18.10 6.77
CA ASP A 119 7.91 18.60 7.99
C ASP A 119 7.42 17.45 8.89
N PHE A 120 6.93 16.36 8.30
CA PHE A 120 6.61 15.14 9.03
C PHE A 120 7.85 14.55 9.72
N LEU A 121 8.96 14.36 8.99
CA LEU A 121 10.18 13.77 9.53
C LEU A 121 10.89 14.65 10.57
N LYS A 122 10.76 15.98 10.47
CA LYS A 122 11.22 16.91 11.52
C LYS A 122 10.43 16.72 12.83
N THR A 123 9.13 16.48 12.72
CA THR A 123 8.23 16.29 13.87
C THR A 123 8.34 14.88 14.46
N HIS A 124 8.64 13.90 13.61
CA HIS A 124 8.71 12.47 13.95
C HIS A 124 10.08 11.87 13.53
N PRO A 125 11.20 12.28 14.17
CA PRO A 125 12.55 11.95 13.72
C PRO A 125 12.92 10.46 13.89
N SER A 126 12.10 9.67 14.58
CA SER A 126 12.26 8.21 14.65
C SER A 126 11.87 7.51 13.36
N GLU A 127 11.08 8.16 12.50
CA GLU A 127 10.51 7.57 11.30
C GLU A 127 11.44 7.74 10.09
N THR A 128 11.18 6.98 9.04
CA THR A 128 11.79 7.18 7.71
C THR A 128 10.72 7.04 6.64
N VAL A 129 10.81 7.79 5.55
CA VAL A 129 9.86 7.69 4.43
C VAL A 129 10.59 7.21 3.18
N PHE A 130 10.13 6.09 2.63
CA PHE A 130 10.59 5.59 1.34
C PHE A 130 9.75 6.23 0.24
N MET A 131 10.39 6.87 -0.72
CA MET A 131 9.71 7.60 -1.79
C MET A 131 10.18 7.06 -3.13
N ARG A 132 9.33 6.29 -3.80
CA ARG A 132 9.53 5.99 -5.21
C ARG A 132 9.33 7.27 -6.01
N ILE A 133 10.37 7.64 -6.74
CA ILE A 133 10.34 8.79 -7.65
C ILE A 133 10.43 8.22 -9.05
N LYS A 134 9.36 8.39 -9.82
CA LYS A 134 9.26 7.94 -11.21
C LYS A 134 9.10 9.13 -12.14
N GLN A 135 9.83 9.14 -13.24
CA GLN A 135 9.50 10.01 -14.38
C GLN A 135 8.29 9.39 -15.12
N GLU A 136 7.11 9.96 -14.91
CA GLU A 136 5.84 9.51 -15.50
C GLU A 136 5.74 9.90 -16.98
N GLY A 137 6.31 11.04 -17.35
CA GLY A 137 6.29 11.54 -18.71
C GLY A 137 7.22 12.73 -18.91
N ASP A 138 7.22 13.24 -20.13
CA ASP A 138 7.92 14.45 -20.55
C ASP A 138 6.90 15.37 -21.23
N GLY A 139 6.50 16.43 -20.53
CA GLY A 139 5.56 17.44 -21.02
C GLY A 139 6.23 18.54 -21.83
N GLY A 140 7.56 18.48 -22.01
CA GLY A 140 8.33 19.36 -22.86
C GLY A 140 8.69 20.71 -22.26
N GLY A 141 9.46 21.48 -23.03
CA GLY A 141 9.98 22.80 -22.62
C GLY A 141 11.10 22.73 -21.59
N ASN A 142 11.71 21.56 -21.41
CA ASN A 142 12.82 21.35 -20.48
C ASN A 142 14.15 21.82 -21.11
N THR A 143 14.99 22.47 -20.32
CA THR A 143 16.36 22.86 -20.67
C THR A 143 17.41 21.98 -20.01
N GLU A 144 17.02 21.22 -18.97
CA GLU A 144 17.88 20.27 -18.27
C GLU A 144 17.28 18.84 -18.31
N THR A 145 18.02 17.83 -17.86
CA THR A 145 17.49 16.46 -17.77
C THR A 145 16.58 16.29 -16.55
N PHE A 146 15.75 15.24 -16.50
CA PHE A 146 14.98 14.94 -15.28
C PHE A 146 15.88 14.82 -14.04
N GLU A 147 17.04 14.17 -14.20
CA GLU A 147 18.04 14.06 -13.13
C GLU A 147 18.52 15.43 -12.68
N ASP A 148 18.90 16.31 -13.61
CA ASP A 148 19.40 17.65 -13.28
C ASP A 148 18.32 18.49 -12.60
N THR A 149 17.08 18.47 -13.12
CA THR A 149 15.92 19.11 -12.47
C THR A 149 15.73 18.59 -11.05
N PHE A 150 15.69 17.27 -10.86
CA PHE A 150 15.54 16.65 -9.54
C PHE A 150 16.67 17.08 -8.59
N LYS A 151 17.91 16.97 -9.08
CA LYS A 151 19.13 17.24 -8.32
C LYS A 151 19.22 18.71 -7.91
N ASN A 152 19.17 19.62 -8.86
CA ASN A 152 19.46 21.04 -8.68
C ASN A 152 18.36 21.73 -7.86
N ARG A 153 17.09 21.37 -8.10
CA ARG A 153 15.94 22.09 -7.52
C ARG A 153 15.40 21.46 -6.25
N TYR A 154 15.57 20.16 -6.05
CA TYR A 154 14.92 19.45 -4.95
C TYR A 154 15.90 18.72 -4.03
N TYR A 155 16.82 17.93 -4.59
CA TYR A 155 17.75 17.14 -3.79
C TYR A 155 18.84 18.01 -3.14
N GLN A 156 19.60 18.79 -3.90
CA GLN A 156 20.70 19.61 -3.37
C GLN A 156 20.25 20.62 -2.31
N PRO A 157 19.15 21.39 -2.51
CA PRO A 157 18.68 22.34 -1.50
C PRO A 157 18.21 21.66 -0.20
N ASN A 158 17.83 20.37 -0.28
CA ASN A 158 17.28 19.60 0.84
C ASN A 158 18.16 18.39 1.19
N GLN A 159 19.45 18.40 0.85
CA GLN A 159 20.31 17.21 0.90
C GLN A 159 20.35 16.56 2.29
N ALA A 160 20.28 17.37 3.35
CA ALA A 160 20.26 16.89 4.72
C ALA A 160 19.00 16.07 5.08
N ALA A 161 17.89 16.24 4.35
CA ALA A 161 16.66 15.47 4.55
C ALA A 161 16.70 14.10 3.84
N PHE A 162 17.60 13.90 2.87
CA PHE A 162 17.71 12.64 2.15
C PHE A 162 18.75 11.72 2.79
N TRP A 163 18.47 10.42 2.74
CA TRP A 163 19.47 9.40 3.03
C TRP A 163 20.39 9.26 1.82
N GLN A 164 21.69 9.15 2.08
CA GLN A 164 22.70 8.99 1.04
C GLN A 164 23.18 7.53 1.03
N PRO A 165 23.09 6.83 -0.12
CA PRO A 165 23.59 5.48 -0.21
C PRO A 165 25.12 5.44 -0.05
N PRO A 166 25.68 4.41 0.61
CA PRO A 166 27.12 4.18 0.66
C PRO A 166 27.74 4.11 -0.74
N ALA A 167 28.91 4.73 -0.91
CA ALA A 167 29.64 4.77 -2.19
C ALA A 167 30.22 3.41 -2.63
N ASP A 168 30.24 2.42 -1.74
CA ASP A 168 30.76 1.07 -1.98
C ASP A 168 29.71 0.12 -2.62
N GLY A 169 28.51 0.62 -2.92
CA GLY A 169 27.44 -0.15 -3.55
C GLY A 169 26.66 -1.06 -2.59
N THR A 170 26.92 -0.99 -1.28
CA THR A 170 26.22 -1.83 -0.28
C THR A 170 24.86 -1.27 0.18
N GLY A 171 24.44 -0.12 -0.36
CA GLY A 171 23.21 0.59 0.01
C GLY A 171 21.88 -0.08 -0.36
N GLY A 172 21.89 -1.31 -0.88
CA GLY A 172 20.65 -2.00 -1.30
C GLY A 172 19.75 -2.44 -0.12
N ASN A 173 20.32 -2.61 1.07
CA ASN A 173 19.59 -3.11 2.24
C ASN A 173 20.05 -2.44 3.57
N PRO A 174 19.83 -1.12 3.71
CA PRO A 174 20.30 -0.35 4.87
C PRO A 174 19.56 -0.73 6.16
N VAL A 175 20.20 -0.43 7.30
CA VAL A 175 19.62 -0.59 8.64
C VAL A 175 18.88 0.65 9.10
N LEU A 176 17.82 0.47 9.89
CA LEU A 176 16.86 1.51 10.26
C LEU A 176 17.52 2.73 10.90
N LYS A 177 18.54 2.55 11.76
CA LYS A 177 19.26 3.68 12.40
C LYS A 177 19.81 4.69 11.41
N ASP A 178 20.23 4.26 10.23
CA ASP A 178 20.85 5.13 9.23
C ASP A 178 19.79 5.87 8.41
N LEU A 179 18.53 5.39 8.48
CA LEU A 179 17.39 5.92 7.73
C LEU A 179 16.53 6.90 8.55
N ARG A 180 16.58 6.84 9.89
CA ARG A 180 15.73 7.66 10.75
C ARG A 180 15.89 9.16 10.46
N GLY A 181 14.75 9.85 10.36
CA GLY A 181 14.65 11.26 10.00
C GLY A 181 14.96 11.56 8.54
N LYS A 182 15.06 10.54 7.67
CA LYS A 182 15.43 10.71 6.25
C LYS A 182 14.34 10.27 5.28
N ILE A 183 14.39 10.87 4.10
CA ILE A 183 13.73 10.40 2.89
C ILE A 183 14.68 9.44 2.18
N VAL A 184 14.22 8.22 1.93
CA VAL A 184 14.95 7.20 1.16
C VAL A 184 14.35 7.15 -0.24
N VAL A 185 15.13 7.55 -1.24
CA VAL A 185 14.69 7.49 -2.63
C VAL A 185 14.64 6.03 -3.09
N LEU A 186 13.49 5.57 -3.57
CA LEU A 186 13.38 4.37 -4.41
C LEU A 186 13.48 4.84 -5.86
N GLN A 187 14.67 4.79 -6.42
CA GLN A 187 15.02 5.51 -7.64
C GLN A 187 14.43 4.80 -8.87
N ASN A 188 13.41 5.40 -9.49
CA ASN A 188 12.77 4.92 -10.72
C ASN A 188 12.86 5.98 -11.84
N PHE A 189 14.04 6.54 -12.06
CA PHE A 189 14.34 7.42 -13.18
C PHE A 189 15.78 7.18 -13.65
N THR A 190 16.05 7.51 -14.90
CA THR A 190 17.41 7.42 -15.47
C THR A 190 18.28 8.48 -14.81
N ALA A 191 19.43 8.07 -14.28
CA ALA A 191 20.38 8.95 -13.64
C ALA A 191 21.81 8.42 -13.75
N THR A 192 22.76 9.33 -13.71
CA THR A 192 24.21 9.06 -13.63
C THR A 192 24.69 8.95 -12.18
N HIS A 193 23.94 9.52 -11.24
CA HIS A 193 24.19 9.41 -9.81
C HIS A 193 23.16 8.49 -9.12
N GLN A 194 23.59 7.81 -8.06
CA GLN A 194 22.72 7.00 -7.22
C GLN A 194 22.21 7.83 -6.04
N TYR A 195 20.95 8.26 -6.09
CA TYR A 195 20.30 9.06 -5.04
C TYR A 195 19.65 8.20 -3.96
N GLY A 196 19.55 6.88 -4.16
CA GLY A 196 18.96 5.96 -3.20
C GLY A 196 19.01 4.51 -3.64
N ILE A 197 17.96 3.76 -3.30
CA ILE A 197 17.86 2.33 -3.57
C ILE A 197 17.36 2.11 -5.00
N ALA A 198 18.05 1.28 -5.76
CA ALA A 198 17.72 1.01 -7.16
C ALA A 198 16.37 0.30 -7.30
N TYR A 199 15.38 0.98 -7.89
CA TYR A 199 14.09 0.39 -8.24
C TYR A 199 14.03 0.09 -9.75
N PRO A 200 13.51 -1.07 -10.18
CA PRO A 200 12.96 -2.15 -9.37
C PRO A 200 14.02 -3.17 -8.87
N GLY A 201 15.27 -3.07 -9.34
CA GLY A 201 16.27 -4.14 -9.24
C GLY A 201 16.62 -4.64 -7.83
N ALA A 202 16.45 -3.82 -6.79
CA ALA A 202 16.69 -4.23 -5.40
C ALA A 202 15.55 -5.06 -4.77
N PHE A 203 14.43 -5.24 -5.48
CA PHE A 203 13.19 -5.77 -4.91
C PHE A 203 12.65 -6.99 -5.66
N SER A 204 12.02 -7.90 -4.91
CA SER A 204 11.09 -8.89 -5.47
C SER A 204 9.69 -8.27 -5.52
N ILE A 205 9.15 -8.08 -6.72
CA ILE A 205 7.95 -7.27 -6.95
C ILE A 205 6.81 -8.11 -7.56
N GLN A 206 5.61 -8.01 -6.99
CA GLN A 206 4.35 -8.36 -7.66
C GLN A 206 3.62 -7.08 -8.04
N ASP A 207 3.46 -6.84 -9.34
CA ASP A 207 2.79 -5.67 -9.91
C ASP A 207 1.93 -6.05 -11.14
N GLU A 208 1.15 -7.13 -11.01
CA GLU A 208 0.15 -7.46 -12.03
C GLU A 208 -1.03 -6.49 -11.91
N TRP A 209 -0.93 -5.35 -12.56
CA TRP A 209 -1.92 -4.28 -12.41
C TRP A 209 -3.03 -4.31 -13.47
N LYS A 210 -2.93 -5.12 -14.53
CA LYS A 210 -3.90 -5.14 -15.64
C LYS A 210 -5.01 -6.16 -15.39
N LEU A 211 -6.25 -5.68 -15.27
CA LEU A 211 -7.46 -6.51 -15.33
C LEU A 211 -8.15 -6.30 -16.68
N GLY A 212 -8.75 -7.35 -17.23
CA GLY A 212 -9.67 -7.26 -18.36
C GLY A 212 -11.10 -6.96 -17.90
N THR A 213 -11.53 -7.52 -16.76
CA THR A 213 -12.84 -7.30 -16.15
C THR A 213 -12.79 -7.40 -14.62
N ASN A 214 -13.91 -7.10 -13.94
CA ASN A 214 -14.06 -7.34 -12.50
C ASN A 214 -13.83 -8.81 -12.09
N TRP A 215 -14.03 -9.79 -12.99
CA TRP A 215 -13.88 -11.22 -12.68
C TRP A 215 -12.42 -11.65 -12.53
N ASP A 216 -11.49 -10.84 -13.02
CA ASP A 216 -10.05 -11.06 -12.90
C ASP A 216 -9.52 -10.63 -11.51
N LEU A 217 -10.37 -9.99 -10.68
CA LEU A 217 -10.00 -9.55 -9.33
C LEU A 217 -9.50 -10.71 -8.46
N TYR A 218 -10.07 -11.90 -8.60
CA TYR A 218 -9.64 -13.04 -7.81
C TYR A 218 -8.24 -13.53 -8.22
N ASP A 219 -7.92 -13.52 -9.52
CA ASP A 219 -6.58 -13.89 -10.01
C ASP A 219 -5.53 -12.88 -9.52
N LYS A 220 -5.88 -11.58 -9.49
CA LYS A 220 -5.07 -10.55 -8.83
C LYS A 220 -4.86 -10.87 -7.35
N TRP A 221 -5.93 -11.22 -6.64
CA TRP A 221 -5.83 -11.60 -5.22
C TRP A 221 -4.93 -12.83 -5.02
N GLU A 222 -5.00 -13.85 -5.87
CA GLU A 222 -4.12 -15.02 -5.77
C GLU A 222 -2.64 -14.64 -5.92
N LYS A 223 -2.31 -13.72 -6.83
CA LYS A 223 -0.95 -13.17 -6.98
C LYS A 223 -0.51 -12.38 -5.74
N VAL A 224 -1.38 -11.53 -5.19
CA VAL A 224 -1.14 -10.80 -3.93
C VAL A 224 -0.85 -11.78 -2.79
N LYS A 225 -1.71 -12.78 -2.60
CA LYS A 225 -1.62 -13.78 -1.54
C LYS A 225 -0.36 -14.63 -1.68
N ALA A 226 -0.05 -15.09 -2.89
CA ALA A 226 1.15 -15.86 -3.18
C ALA A 226 2.43 -15.06 -2.87
N HIS A 227 2.46 -13.77 -3.24
CA HIS A 227 3.62 -12.92 -2.96
C HIS A 227 3.80 -12.62 -1.47
N ALA A 228 2.70 -12.40 -0.73
CA ALA A 228 2.75 -12.26 0.72
C ALA A 228 3.33 -13.53 1.39
N ARG A 229 2.92 -14.73 0.94
CA ARG A 229 3.51 -16.01 1.41
C ARG A 229 5.00 -16.11 1.06
N ALA A 230 5.39 -15.69 -0.14
CA ALA A 230 6.79 -15.68 -0.56
C ALA A 230 7.65 -14.73 0.29
N ALA A 231 7.14 -13.55 0.66
CA ALA A 231 7.82 -12.61 1.55
C ALA A 231 7.97 -13.17 2.97
N ILE A 232 6.96 -13.87 3.49
CA ILE A 232 7.01 -14.49 4.82
C ILE A 232 8.04 -15.62 4.87
N ALA A 233 8.08 -16.48 3.85
CA ALA A 233 8.97 -17.63 3.78
C ALA A 233 10.38 -17.30 3.25
N GLY A 234 10.55 -16.15 2.59
CA GLY A 234 11.76 -15.78 1.87
C GLY A 234 12.92 -15.33 2.75
N SER A 235 14.09 -15.14 2.12
CA SER A 235 15.31 -14.68 2.81
C SER A 235 15.09 -13.36 3.55
N ARG A 236 15.74 -13.22 4.72
CA ARG A 236 15.79 -11.95 5.47
C ARG A 236 16.62 -10.87 4.78
N ASP A 237 17.37 -11.22 3.74
CA ASP A 237 18.21 -10.29 2.97
C ASP A 237 17.51 -9.73 1.71
N GLN A 238 16.37 -10.32 1.32
CA GLN A 238 15.58 -9.89 0.16
C GLN A 238 14.47 -8.93 0.59
N ALA A 239 14.40 -7.75 -0.05
CA ALA A 239 13.27 -6.83 0.09
C ALA A 239 12.14 -7.18 -0.89
N TYR A 240 10.89 -7.01 -0.44
CA TYR A 240 9.68 -7.38 -1.18
C TYR A 240 8.76 -6.17 -1.32
N ILE A 241 8.11 -6.04 -2.49
CA ILE A 241 7.05 -5.06 -2.75
C ILE A 241 5.84 -5.78 -3.35
N ASN A 242 4.67 -5.61 -2.75
CA ASN A 242 3.43 -6.22 -3.18
C ASN A 242 2.40 -5.13 -3.50
N TYR A 243 2.08 -4.95 -4.78
CA TYR A 243 1.03 -4.03 -5.21
C TYR A 243 -0.32 -4.72 -5.14
N LEU A 244 -1.19 -4.20 -4.26
CA LEU A 244 -2.59 -4.59 -4.13
C LEU A 244 -3.46 -3.97 -5.23
N SER A 245 -3.00 -2.83 -5.76
CA SER A 245 -3.66 -2.04 -6.80
C SER A 245 -3.72 -2.76 -8.14
N ALA A 246 -4.74 -2.41 -8.93
CA ALA A 246 -4.92 -2.83 -10.30
C ALA A 246 -5.96 -1.93 -11.00
N ALA A 247 -5.99 -1.92 -12.34
CA ALA A 247 -6.81 -1.02 -13.15
C ALA A 247 -7.15 -1.61 -14.54
N SER A 248 -7.61 -0.75 -15.46
CA SER A 248 -8.06 -1.02 -16.83
C SER A 248 -9.47 -1.59 -16.92
N GLY A 249 -9.68 -2.88 -16.65
CA GLY A 249 -10.98 -3.55 -16.71
C GLY A 249 -11.84 -3.39 -15.45
N SER A 250 -11.36 -2.60 -14.49
CA SER A 250 -12.01 -2.34 -13.20
C SER A 250 -11.53 -1.01 -12.63
N PHE A 251 -12.23 -0.50 -11.61
CA PHE A 251 -11.87 0.73 -10.91
C PHE A 251 -10.94 0.42 -9.72
N PRO A 252 -9.91 1.25 -9.44
CA PRO A 252 -9.08 1.16 -8.23
C PRO A 252 -9.87 0.95 -6.95
N TYR A 253 -10.97 1.69 -6.74
CA TYR A 253 -11.81 1.52 -5.54
C TYR A 253 -12.42 0.12 -5.47
N PHE A 254 -12.83 -0.46 -6.60
CA PHE A 254 -13.40 -1.80 -6.67
C PHE A 254 -12.32 -2.85 -6.38
N VAL A 255 -11.13 -2.69 -6.93
CA VAL A 255 -10.02 -3.62 -6.67
C VAL A 255 -9.65 -3.63 -5.19
N ALA A 256 -9.62 -2.46 -4.55
CA ALA A 256 -9.30 -2.32 -3.13
C ALA A 256 -10.42 -2.85 -2.21
N SER A 257 -11.69 -2.70 -2.59
CA SER A 257 -12.83 -2.91 -1.68
C SER A 257 -13.83 -4.00 -2.06
N GLY A 258 -13.95 -4.38 -3.34
CA GLY A 258 -15.06 -5.19 -3.87
C GLY A 258 -16.43 -4.49 -3.88
N ALA A 259 -16.48 -3.21 -3.51
CA ALA A 259 -17.72 -2.43 -3.39
C ALA A 259 -18.26 -1.97 -4.74
N SER A 260 -19.57 -1.81 -4.86
CA SER A 260 -20.23 -1.36 -6.10
C SER A 260 -19.97 0.12 -6.42
N SER A 261 -19.61 0.92 -5.43
CA SER A 261 -19.33 2.35 -5.54
C SER A 261 -18.19 2.76 -4.58
N PRO A 262 -17.56 3.93 -4.76
CA PRO A 262 -16.33 4.26 -4.03
C PRO A 262 -16.52 4.61 -2.55
N GLN A 263 -17.73 4.77 -2.03
CA GLN A 263 -17.92 5.17 -0.64
C GLN A 263 -17.40 4.08 0.33
N THR A 264 -16.82 4.49 1.45
CA THR A 264 -16.21 3.60 2.47
C THR A 264 -17.17 2.50 2.95
N ASP A 265 -18.46 2.80 3.03
CA ASP A 265 -19.55 1.93 3.48
C ASP A 265 -20.42 1.38 2.34
N ALA A 266 -19.98 1.53 1.08
CA ALA A 266 -20.72 1.04 -0.07
C ALA A 266 -20.92 -0.48 -0.02
N PRO A 267 -22.07 -0.98 -0.49
CA PRO A 267 -22.35 -2.41 -0.52
C PRO A 267 -21.43 -3.14 -1.52
N LEU A 268 -21.22 -4.44 -1.29
CA LEU A 268 -20.43 -5.27 -2.20
C LEU A 268 -21.16 -5.52 -3.51
N LEU A 269 -20.40 -5.60 -4.61
CA LEU A 269 -20.93 -6.08 -5.86
C LEU A 269 -21.13 -7.60 -5.79
N MET A 270 -22.29 -8.07 -6.24
CA MET A 270 -22.58 -9.50 -6.29
C MET A 270 -21.95 -10.15 -7.52
N THR A 271 -21.40 -11.35 -7.37
CA THR A 271 -20.84 -12.11 -8.50
C THR A 271 -21.90 -12.79 -9.37
N GLY A 272 -23.15 -12.84 -8.88
CA GLY A 272 -24.23 -13.63 -9.48
C GLY A 272 -24.18 -15.13 -9.17
N ARG A 273 -23.15 -15.63 -8.46
CA ARG A 273 -23.05 -17.03 -8.03
C ARG A 273 -23.51 -17.22 -6.59
N THR A 274 -24.01 -18.41 -6.28
CA THR A 274 -24.47 -18.79 -4.93
C THR A 274 -23.83 -20.08 -4.42
N THR A 275 -23.74 -20.25 -3.11
CA THR A 275 -23.50 -21.56 -2.49
C THR A 275 -24.85 -22.24 -2.20
N PRO A 276 -24.92 -23.58 -2.21
CA PRO A 276 -23.84 -24.53 -2.43
C PRO A 276 -23.46 -24.76 -3.92
N GLY A 277 -24.26 -24.28 -4.89
CA GLY A 277 -24.08 -24.58 -6.33
C GLY A 277 -22.69 -24.27 -6.89
N TRP A 278 -22.08 -23.16 -6.44
CA TRP A 278 -20.75 -22.72 -6.83
C TRP A 278 -19.78 -22.65 -5.64
N LYS A 279 -19.88 -23.58 -4.68
CA LYS A 279 -19.09 -23.57 -3.43
C LYS A 279 -17.57 -23.43 -3.62
N ASN A 280 -17.01 -23.91 -4.73
CA ASN A 280 -15.57 -23.86 -5.02
C ASN A 280 -15.16 -22.60 -5.80
N SER A 281 -16.10 -21.75 -6.21
CA SER A 281 -15.78 -20.49 -6.88
C SER A 281 -15.30 -19.47 -5.86
N TRP A 282 -14.11 -18.92 -6.10
CA TRP A 282 -13.52 -17.84 -5.30
C TRP A 282 -13.58 -18.11 -3.79
N PRO A 283 -12.86 -19.14 -3.30
CA PRO A 283 -12.97 -19.59 -1.91
C PRO A 283 -12.73 -18.48 -0.88
N ASP A 284 -11.96 -17.44 -1.19
CA ASP A 284 -11.72 -16.33 -0.26
C ASP A 284 -12.81 -15.25 -0.23
N PHE A 285 -13.69 -15.18 -1.24
CA PHE A 285 -14.76 -14.18 -1.30
C PHE A 285 -15.88 -14.46 -0.29
N PRO A 286 -16.51 -13.41 0.29
CA PRO A 286 -17.51 -13.54 1.34
C PRO A 286 -18.81 -14.16 0.82
N ARG A 287 -19.48 -14.88 1.72
CA ARG A 287 -20.81 -15.45 1.49
C ARG A 287 -21.78 -14.61 2.29
N VAL A 288 -22.67 -13.93 1.59
CA VAL A 288 -23.58 -12.92 2.14
C VAL A 288 -25.02 -13.23 1.76
N ASN A 289 -25.98 -12.57 2.40
CA ASN A 289 -27.41 -12.70 2.13
C ASN A 289 -27.90 -14.17 2.15
N CYS A 290 -27.48 -14.92 3.18
CA CYS A 290 -27.82 -16.33 3.32
C CYS A 290 -29.29 -16.54 3.70
N PHE A 291 -30.03 -17.33 2.93
CA PHE A 291 -31.39 -17.73 3.23
C PHE A 291 -31.60 -19.21 2.90
N ILE A 292 -32.05 -20.00 3.89
CA ILE A 292 -32.32 -21.44 3.78
C ILE A 292 -31.13 -22.21 3.15
N GLY A 293 -29.91 -21.94 3.63
CA GLY A 293 -28.68 -22.61 3.18
C GLY A 293 -28.16 -22.17 1.81
N ILE A 294 -28.81 -21.20 1.15
CA ILE A 294 -28.32 -20.57 -0.08
C ILE A 294 -27.73 -19.22 0.28
N CYS A 295 -26.45 -19.00 -0.02
CA CYS A 295 -25.78 -17.71 0.17
C CYS A 295 -25.29 -17.17 -1.16
N SER A 296 -25.33 -15.86 -1.36
CA SER A 296 -24.67 -15.22 -2.51
C SER A 296 -23.18 -15.06 -2.27
N ILE A 297 -22.39 -15.19 -3.33
CA ILE A 297 -20.96 -14.87 -3.32
C ILE A 297 -20.81 -13.43 -3.81
N ALA A 298 -20.21 -12.56 -3.01
CA ALA A 298 -19.93 -11.18 -3.37
C ALA A 298 -18.43 -11.00 -3.67
N PHE A 299 -18.08 -10.02 -4.50
CA PHE A 299 -16.68 -9.65 -4.71
C PHE A 299 -16.08 -9.13 -3.41
N ASP A 300 -14.78 -9.35 -3.22
CA ASP A 300 -14.02 -8.76 -2.13
C ASP A 300 -12.69 -8.21 -2.65
N GLY A 301 -12.31 -7.06 -2.14
CA GLY A 301 -11.13 -6.34 -2.62
C GLY A 301 -9.83 -6.86 -2.01
N THR A 302 -8.72 -6.59 -2.69
CA THR A 302 -7.39 -7.05 -2.27
C THR A 302 -7.00 -6.53 -0.89
N ASN A 303 -7.34 -5.28 -0.54
CA ASN A 303 -7.09 -4.74 0.80
C ASN A 303 -7.88 -5.51 1.86
N GLN A 304 -9.16 -5.77 1.59
CA GLN A 304 -10.12 -6.41 2.49
C GLN A 304 -9.83 -7.88 2.70
N LEU A 305 -9.29 -8.53 1.67
CA LEU A 305 -8.82 -9.91 1.74
C LEU A 305 -7.49 -10.02 2.48
N LEU A 306 -6.56 -9.08 2.28
CA LEU A 306 -5.23 -9.16 2.90
C LEU A 306 -5.27 -8.94 4.42
N TYR A 307 -5.82 -7.81 4.88
CA TYR A 307 -5.63 -7.38 6.27
C TYR A 307 -6.10 -8.38 7.35
N PRO A 308 -7.24 -9.11 7.23
CA PRO A 308 -7.68 -10.00 8.30
C PRO A 308 -6.78 -11.24 8.41
N ARG A 309 -5.97 -11.53 7.39
CA ARG A 309 -5.06 -12.70 7.35
C ARG A 309 -3.70 -12.41 7.98
N MET A 310 -3.40 -11.16 8.32
CA MET A 310 -2.09 -10.74 8.85
C MET A 310 -2.02 -10.74 10.38
N GLY A 311 -3.16 -10.81 11.07
CA GLY A 311 -3.24 -10.84 12.53
C GLY A 311 -2.60 -12.11 13.14
N PRO A 312 -2.33 -12.14 14.46
CA PRO A 312 -1.76 -13.30 15.13
C PRO A 312 -2.55 -14.58 14.85
N GLY A 313 -1.85 -15.64 14.41
CA GLY A 313 -2.46 -16.92 14.02
C GLY A 313 -3.12 -16.93 12.63
N GLY A 314 -3.13 -15.80 11.92
CA GLY A 314 -3.59 -15.70 10.53
C GLY A 314 -2.60 -16.33 9.53
N GLU A 315 -3.10 -16.79 8.39
CA GLU A 315 -2.28 -17.48 7.37
C GLU A 315 -1.21 -16.60 6.71
N LEU A 316 -1.32 -15.28 6.82
CA LEU A 316 -0.36 -14.29 6.31
C LEU A 316 0.28 -13.48 7.46
N HIS A 317 0.34 -14.06 8.66
CA HIS A 317 1.05 -13.46 9.78
C HIS A 317 2.57 -13.57 9.58
N GLY A 318 3.25 -12.42 9.47
CA GLY A 318 4.71 -12.36 9.35
C GLY A 318 5.18 -11.19 8.48
N ARG A 319 6.48 -11.13 8.20
CA ARG A 319 7.07 -10.07 7.37
C ARG A 319 6.58 -10.18 5.92
N VAL A 320 5.78 -9.21 5.48
CA VAL A 320 5.21 -9.16 4.12
C VAL A 320 5.88 -8.15 3.19
N GLY A 321 6.85 -7.37 3.68
CA GLY A 321 7.54 -6.33 2.90
C GLY A 321 6.71 -5.06 2.72
N MET A 322 6.99 -4.29 1.68
CA MET A 322 6.21 -3.09 1.33
C MET A 322 4.87 -3.50 0.71
N VAL A 323 3.78 -2.99 1.24
CA VAL A 323 2.41 -3.25 0.75
C VAL A 323 1.86 -1.97 0.15
N MET A 324 1.79 -1.91 -1.18
CA MET A 324 1.34 -0.73 -1.92
C MET A 324 -0.16 -0.84 -2.22
N ALA A 325 -0.97 0.04 -1.65
CA ALA A 325 -2.43 -0.02 -1.71
C ALA A 325 -3.05 1.21 -2.36
N ASP A 326 -4.21 1.01 -2.99
CA ASP A 326 -5.16 2.10 -3.26
C ASP A 326 -6.12 2.20 -2.06
N PHE A 327 -6.42 3.42 -1.62
CA PHE A 327 -7.36 3.70 -0.53
C PHE A 327 -7.19 2.83 0.74
N PRO A 328 -5.97 2.69 1.29
CA PRO A 328 -5.75 1.83 2.45
C PRO A 328 -6.57 2.32 3.66
N GLY A 329 -7.40 1.43 4.19
CA GLY A 329 -8.16 1.69 5.41
C GLY A 329 -7.32 1.48 6.68
N PRO A 330 -7.81 1.93 7.84
CA PRO A 330 -7.08 1.88 9.11
C PRO A 330 -6.68 0.45 9.53
N GLY A 331 -7.48 -0.55 9.17
CA GLY A 331 -7.23 -1.96 9.48
C GLY A 331 -6.09 -2.53 8.66
N LEU A 332 -6.01 -2.21 7.35
CA LEU A 332 -4.87 -2.62 6.53
C LEU A 332 -3.57 -1.97 7.02
N ILE A 333 -3.59 -0.65 7.28
CA ILE A 333 -2.41 0.07 7.74
C ILE A 333 -1.89 -0.52 9.05
N SER A 334 -2.79 -0.70 10.03
CA SER A 334 -2.42 -1.24 11.35
C SER A 334 -1.97 -2.69 11.26
N ALA A 335 -2.59 -3.51 10.41
CA ALA A 335 -2.19 -4.90 10.21
C ALA A 335 -0.78 -5.02 9.62
N VAL A 336 -0.43 -4.20 8.63
CA VAL A 336 0.93 -4.18 8.05
C VAL A 336 1.94 -3.75 9.11
N ILE A 337 1.66 -2.69 9.86
CA ILE A 337 2.52 -2.21 10.96
C ILE A 337 2.75 -3.32 12.00
N ALA A 338 1.69 -3.99 12.45
CA ALA A 338 1.73 -5.00 13.50
C ALA A 338 2.59 -6.23 13.14
N THR A 339 2.81 -6.51 11.85
CA THR A 339 3.68 -7.63 11.44
C THR A 339 5.17 -7.39 11.66
N ASN A 340 5.57 -6.20 12.11
CA ASN A 340 6.93 -5.91 12.51
C ASN A 340 7.29 -6.47 13.90
N GLY A 341 6.33 -7.01 14.67
CA GLY A 341 6.59 -7.61 15.97
C GLY A 341 6.57 -6.61 17.11
#